data_AF-A0AAN7JLE1-F1
#
_entry.id   AF-A0AAN7JLE1-F1
#
_cell.length_a   1.000
_cell.length_b   1.000
_cell.length_c   1.000
_cell.angle_alpha   90.00
_cell.angle_beta   90.00
_cell.angle_gamma   90.00
#
_symmetry.space_group_name_H-M   'P 1'
#
loop_
_entity.id
_entity.type
_entity.pdbx_description
1 polymer ?
#
loop_
_entity_poly.entity_id
_entity_poly.type
_entity_poly.pdbx_seq_one_letter_code
_entity_poly.pdbx_strand_id
1 'polypeptide(L)'
;MKRDPHYAKRSSQKMSFRRLIHLPYIPIFSAIFFALMIIYADNIISNLSPNSMAIRSIELLNLIPSNSVTESINITHPPAARTHTATLLPPQNSTREERIAWLMKNLPEFNIFQRTKSDERFHDGVVEFFGDSNCRTRFFMTWLLPANQFGSRELICIGSLFKAHPSGCLLIISGSMDSTQGNKILEPLIEKGFRVVPITPNLPFLVNNTPAKAWLEEMKSGKRDPGLISLGQNLSNLIRLAILYKYGGIYMDTDFIVLRKFDGLTNTIGAQTIRDTSLTLNNAVLVFEPEHPLVYKFLEEFATTFNGNKWGFNGPFLVTRVVKRLQFNGNFTVLPPEAFYPVDWIRIGRLFRSPRNKREAQWVEDEATRLDRVAYGVHLWNKRSRSMKIEEGSVMEKLVAKYCAICMGKSGSRDEMSE
;
A
#
# COMPACT_ATOMS: atom_id res chain seq x y z
N MET A 1 9.29 -26.42 -73.36
CA MET A 1 8.18 -25.47 -73.62
C MET A 1 7.12 -25.65 -72.53
N LYS A 2 6.79 -24.57 -71.81
CA LYS A 2 5.72 -24.35 -70.80
C LYS A 2 4.87 -25.53 -70.21
N ARG A 3 4.76 -25.48 -68.86
CA ARG A 3 3.59 -25.68 -67.95
C ARG A 3 3.33 -27.05 -67.24
N ASP A 4 3.43 -26.97 -65.91
CA ASP A 4 2.65 -27.61 -64.81
C ASP A 4 1.10 -27.53 -64.99
N PRO A 5 0.23 -28.11 -64.09
CA PRO A 5 0.48 -28.74 -62.77
C PRO A 5 -0.29 -30.07 -62.47
N HIS A 6 0.02 -30.77 -61.35
CA HIS A 6 -0.89 -31.09 -60.21
C HIS A 6 -0.46 -32.27 -59.30
N TYR A 7 -0.68 -32.07 -57.98
CA TYR A 7 -1.04 -33.04 -56.92
C TYR A 7 -0.24 -34.35 -56.70
N ALA A 8 0.28 -34.51 -55.46
CA ALA A 8 0.61 -35.80 -54.87
C ALA A 8 0.11 -35.90 -53.41
N LYS A 9 -0.45 -37.06 -53.05
CA LYS A 9 -1.14 -37.36 -51.78
C LYS A 9 -0.40 -38.50 -51.05
N ARG A 10 -0.01 -38.31 -49.79
CA ARG A 10 0.40 -39.39 -48.86
C ARG A 10 -0.17 -39.09 -47.48
N SER A 11 -1.11 -39.87 -46.94
CA SER A 11 -1.05 -41.28 -46.52
C SER A 11 -0.61 -41.41 -45.06
N SER A 12 -1.56 -41.80 -44.23
CA SER A 12 -1.40 -42.05 -42.79
C SER A 12 -0.68 -43.38 -42.54
N GLN A 13 0.22 -43.39 -41.55
CA GLN A 13 0.53 -44.60 -40.79
C GLN A 13 0.40 -44.30 -39.30
N LYS A 14 -0.53 -45.00 -38.65
CA LYS A 14 -0.60 -45.07 -37.19
C LYS A 14 0.45 -46.07 -36.71
N MET A 15 1.24 -45.71 -35.70
CA MET A 15 1.94 -46.69 -34.89
C MET A 15 1.57 -46.47 -33.42
N SER A 16 1.01 -47.52 -32.81
CA SER A 16 0.58 -47.52 -31.41
C SER A 16 1.66 -48.19 -30.57
N PHE A 17 2.10 -47.53 -29.50
CA PHE A 17 2.70 -48.22 -28.36
C PHE A 17 1.93 -47.87 -27.10
N ARG A 18 1.39 -48.90 -26.43
CA ARG A 18 0.69 -48.80 -25.16
C ARG A 18 1.66 -49.03 -24.00
N ARG A 19 1.42 -48.31 -22.90
CA ARG A 19 1.89 -48.57 -21.52
C ARG A 19 3.40 -48.47 -21.27
N LEU A 20 3.81 -47.39 -20.61
CA LEU A 20 4.78 -47.46 -19.52
C LEU A 20 4.21 -46.74 -18.27
N ILE A 21 3.80 -47.56 -17.30
CA ILE A 21 3.92 -47.39 -15.83
C ILE A 21 3.56 -46.02 -15.19
N HIS A 22 2.57 -46.05 -14.29
CA HIS A 22 2.33 -45.00 -13.28
C HIS A 22 3.52 -44.84 -12.32
N LEU A 23 3.98 -43.61 -12.09
CA LEU A 23 4.61 -43.21 -10.83
C LEU A 23 3.89 -41.97 -10.25
N PRO A 24 3.83 -41.81 -8.91
CA PRO A 24 3.04 -40.77 -8.26
C PRO A 24 3.75 -39.41 -8.24
N TYR A 25 2.96 -38.35 -8.10
CA TYR A 25 3.45 -37.02 -7.72
C TYR A 25 4.17 -37.08 -6.36
N ILE A 26 5.46 -36.73 -6.32
CA ILE A 26 6.26 -36.67 -5.09
C ILE A 26 6.36 -35.20 -4.62
N PRO A 27 5.83 -34.83 -3.43
CA PRO A 27 5.80 -33.44 -2.95
C PRO A 27 7.14 -32.93 -2.41
N ILE A 28 8.21 -33.73 -2.48
CA ILE A 28 9.47 -33.52 -1.76
C ILE A 28 10.35 -32.42 -2.41
N PHE A 29 10.33 -32.27 -3.73
CA PHE A 29 11.15 -31.25 -4.41
C PHE A 29 10.74 -29.80 -4.05
N SER A 30 9.46 -29.55 -3.80
CA SER A 30 9.01 -28.24 -3.29
C SER A 30 9.51 -28.00 -1.86
N ALA A 31 9.51 -29.02 -1.00
CA ALA A 31 9.97 -28.90 0.38
C ALA A 31 11.49 -28.67 0.45
N ILE A 32 12.29 -29.36 -0.37
CA ILE A 32 13.75 -29.15 -0.44
C ILE A 32 14.08 -27.74 -0.92
N PHE A 33 13.37 -27.20 -1.91
CA PHE A 33 13.60 -25.83 -2.39
C PHE A 33 13.28 -24.78 -1.31
N PHE A 34 12.20 -24.97 -0.54
CA PHE A 34 11.89 -24.11 0.60
C PHE A 34 12.88 -24.28 1.76
N ALA A 35 13.35 -25.50 2.05
CA ALA A 35 14.36 -25.76 3.09
C ALA A 35 15.70 -25.12 2.74
N LEU A 36 16.15 -25.18 1.49
CA LEU A 36 17.38 -24.51 1.02
C LEU A 36 17.27 -22.98 1.12
N MET A 37 16.09 -22.41 0.85
CA MET A 37 15.83 -20.97 1.04
C MET A 37 15.85 -20.55 2.52
N ILE A 38 15.39 -21.42 3.44
CA ILE A 38 15.47 -21.19 4.89
C ILE A 38 16.93 -21.31 5.35
N ILE A 39 17.66 -22.36 4.97
CA ILE A 39 19.07 -22.55 5.31
C ILE A 39 19.95 -21.41 4.76
N TYR A 40 19.64 -20.87 3.58
CA TYR A 40 20.35 -19.71 3.03
C TYR A 40 20.03 -18.41 3.77
N ALA A 41 18.78 -18.22 4.23
CA ALA A 41 18.41 -17.11 5.10
C ALA A 41 19.09 -17.22 6.48
N ASP A 42 19.09 -18.42 7.07
CA ASP A 42 19.73 -18.68 8.36
C ASP A 42 21.25 -18.52 8.29
N ASN A 43 21.93 -18.94 7.23
CA ASN A 43 23.38 -18.69 7.04
C ASN A 43 23.76 -17.19 6.92
N ILE A 44 22.81 -16.34 6.51
CA ILE A 44 22.99 -14.88 6.52
C ILE A 44 22.75 -14.30 7.92
N ILE A 45 21.87 -14.93 8.71
CA ILE A 45 21.55 -14.52 10.09
C ILE A 45 22.62 -15.02 11.09
N SER A 46 23.16 -16.23 10.91
CA SER A 46 24.11 -16.88 11.83
C SER A 46 25.56 -16.43 11.69
N ASN A 47 25.90 -15.64 10.66
CA ASN A 47 27.18 -14.92 10.57
C ASN A 47 27.21 -13.61 11.39
N LEU A 48 26.15 -13.32 12.17
CA LEU A 48 26.18 -12.33 13.24
C LEU A 48 26.45 -13.05 14.57
N SER A 49 27.70 -12.98 15.04
CA SER A 49 28.16 -13.63 16.27
C SER A 49 27.30 -13.25 17.50
N PRO A 50 26.68 -14.21 18.20
CA PRO A 50 25.89 -13.94 19.39
C PRO A 50 26.75 -14.05 20.66
N ASN A 51 26.86 -12.96 21.42
CA ASN A 51 27.29 -13.04 22.82
C ASN A 51 26.08 -12.84 23.73
N SER A 52 25.70 -13.93 24.42
CA SER A 52 25.19 -14.01 25.81
C SER A 52 24.21 -12.92 26.30
N MET A 53 23.02 -13.24 26.81
CA MET A 53 22.71 -14.33 27.76
C MET A 53 21.28 -14.87 27.60
N ALA A 54 21.09 -16.12 28.04
CA ALA A 54 19.78 -16.75 28.17
C ALA A 54 19.01 -16.31 29.43
N ILE A 55 17.70 -16.52 29.39
CA ILE A 55 16.73 -16.21 30.45
C ILE A 55 17.00 -17.05 31.72
N ARG A 56 17.00 -16.40 32.89
CA ARG A 56 16.55 -17.01 34.15
C ARG A 56 15.55 -16.09 34.83
N SER A 57 14.34 -16.61 35.01
CA SER A 57 13.31 -16.03 35.88
C SER A 57 13.38 -16.68 37.26
N ILE A 58 12.73 -16.03 38.24
CA ILE A 58 12.35 -16.49 39.61
C ILE A 58 13.09 -15.75 40.74
N GLU A 59 12.26 -15.27 41.68
CA GLU A 59 12.54 -14.79 43.05
C GLU A 59 13.66 -13.76 43.28
N LEU A 60 13.26 -12.51 43.55
CA LEU A 60 13.43 -11.97 44.91
C LEU A 60 12.41 -10.85 45.19
N LEU A 61 11.52 -11.08 46.15
CA LEU A 61 10.75 -10.01 46.80
C LEU A 61 11.61 -9.42 47.93
N ASN A 62 11.42 -8.12 48.21
CA ASN A 62 11.89 -7.38 49.38
C ASN A 62 13.42 -7.17 49.51
N LEU A 63 13.83 -5.89 49.55
CA LEU A 63 14.68 -5.29 50.61
C LEU A 63 14.95 -3.78 50.32
N ILE A 64 14.15 -2.88 50.94
CA ILE A 64 14.55 -1.66 51.71
C ILE A 64 15.43 -0.57 51.02
N PRO A 65 15.22 0.77 51.24
CA PRO A 65 14.02 1.54 51.64
C PRO A 65 13.75 2.80 50.76
N SER A 66 12.64 3.49 51.03
CA SER A 66 12.26 4.80 50.47
C SER A 66 12.65 5.99 51.35
N ASN A 67 13.15 7.07 50.75
CA ASN A 67 13.10 8.47 51.18
C ASN A 67 13.27 9.30 49.88
N SER A 68 12.57 10.41 49.59
CA SER A 68 11.58 11.20 50.35
C SER A 68 10.68 12.01 49.37
N VAL A 69 9.42 12.30 49.76
CA VAL A 69 8.69 13.60 49.61
C VAL A 69 9.09 14.45 48.38
N THR A 70 8.31 14.74 47.33
CA THR A 70 6.85 14.93 47.12
C THR A 70 6.55 14.72 45.61
N GLU A 71 5.35 14.74 45.03
CA GLU A 71 3.96 15.02 45.44
C GLU A 71 2.98 14.13 44.63
N SER A 72 1.71 14.05 45.02
CA SER A 72 0.67 13.29 44.32
C SER A 72 -0.45 14.16 43.74
N ILE A 73 -0.27 14.64 42.51
CA ILE A 73 -1.39 15.14 41.70
C ILE A 73 -2.20 13.94 41.21
N ASN A 74 -3.35 13.71 41.85
CA ASN A 74 -4.25 12.61 41.55
C ASN A 74 -5.04 12.91 40.26
N ILE A 75 -4.43 12.68 39.09
CA ILE A 75 -5.16 12.63 37.82
C ILE A 75 -5.87 11.28 37.74
N THR A 76 -7.11 11.24 38.20
CA THR A 76 -8.04 10.13 37.95
C THR A 76 -8.33 10.05 36.46
N HIS A 77 -7.51 9.29 35.73
CA HIS A 77 -7.86 8.86 34.38
C HIS A 77 -9.21 8.14 34.43
N PRO A 78 -10.25 8.62 33.72
CA PRO A 78 -11.46 7.84 33.54
C PRO A 78 -11.06 6.51 32.88
N PRO A 79 -11.63 5.36 33.32
CA PRO A 79 -11.34 4.09 32.67
C PRO A 79 -11.67 4.23 31.19
N ALA A 80 -10.67 3.99 30.33
CA ALA A 80 -10.82 4.15 28.89
C ALA A 80 -12.02 3.32 28.43
N ALA A 81 -13.08 4.01 28.00
CA ALA A 81 -14.31 3.37 27.53
C ALA A 81 -13.92 2.43 26.39
N ARG A 82 -14.06 1.13 26.62
CA ARG A 82 -13.83 0.10 25.59
C ARG A 82 -14.97 0.16 24.58
N THR A 83 -14.91 1.16 23.69
CA THR A 83 -15.62 1.14 22.43
C THR A 83 -15.04 -0.01 21.62
N HIS A 84 -15.69 -1.17 21.74
CA HIS A 84 -15.46 -2.34 20.90
C HIS A 84 -15.82 -1.95 19.46
N THR A 85 -14.86 -1.35 18.76
CA THR A 85 -14.91 -1.15 17.32
C THR A 85 -14.37 -2.42 16.68
N ALA A 86 -15.21 -3.15 15.94
CA ALA A 86 -14.75 -4.33 15.22
C ALA A 86 -13.52 -4.00 14.35
N THR A 87 -12.38 -4.61 14.66
CA THR A 87 -11.16 -4.41 13.88
C THR A 87 -11.31 -5.08 12.51
N LEU A 88 -10.85 -4.46 11.43
CA LEU A 88 -10.75 -5.08 10.09
C LEU A 88 -9.61 -6.13 9.99
N LEU A 89 -9.42 -6.90 11.07
CA LEU A 89 -8.44 -7.95 11.26
C LEU A 89 -9.18 -9.27 11.53
N PRO A 90 -9.19 -10.21 10.57
CA PRO A 90 -9.75 -11.54 10.77
C PRO A 90 -9.03 -12.32 11.89
N PRO A 91 -9.73 -13.24 12.59
CA PRO A 91 -9.13 -14.04 13.65
C PRO A 91 -7.97 -14.88 13.12
N GLN A 92 -6.85 -14.90 13.85
CA GLN A 92 -5.67 -15.68 13.49
C GLN A 92 -5.88 -17.17 13.81
N ASN A 93 -5.14 -18.06 13.13
CA ASN A 93 -5.22 -19.52 13.29
C ASN A 93 -6.64 -20.11 13.13
N SER A 94 -7.47 -19.45 12.31
CA SER A 94 -8.88 -19.79 12.09
C SER A 94 -9.09 -20.70 10.87
N THR A 95 -10.17 -21.46 10.89
CA THR A 95 -10.78 -22.11 9.72
C THR A 95 -11.45 -21.08 8.79
N ARG A 96 -11.86 -21.52 7.59
CA ARG A 96 -12.64 -20.67 6.66
C ARG A 96 -14.00 -20.32 7.26
N GLU A 97 -14.61 -21.29 7.91
CA GLU A 97 -15.96 -21.24 8.46
C GLU A 97 -16.02 -20.26 9.63
N GLU A 98 -15.02 -20.28 10.53
CA GLU A 98 -14.88 -19.29 11.61
C GLU A 98 -14.63 -17.88 11.10
N ARG A 99 -13.87 -17.70 10.01
CA ARG A 99 -13.68 -16.37 9.39
C ARG A 99 -14.93 -15.83 8.74
N ILE A 100 -15.72 -16.70 8.11
CA ILE A 100 -17.02 -16.32 7.55
C ILE A 100 -17.97 -15.95 8.70
N ALA A 101 -18.05 -16.77 9.76
CA ALA A 101 -18.87 -16.45 10.93
C ALA A 101 -18.44 -15.13 11.62
N TRP A 102 -17.14 -14.89 11.74
CA TRP A 102 -16.59 -13.61 12.20
C TRP A 102 -17.01 -12.45 11.29
N LEU A 103 -16.88 -12.59 9.96
CA LEU A 103 -17.28 -11.54 9.03
C LEU A 103 -18.77 -11.24 9.17
N MET A 104 -19.63 -12.26 9.15
CA MET A 104 -21.08 -12.09 9.27
C MET A 104 -21.49 -11.45 10.60
N LYS A 105 -20.81 -11.78 11.70
CA LYS A 105 -21.05 -11.16 13.02
C LYS A 105 -20.68 -9.67 13.05
N ASN A 106 -19.58 -9.28 12.41
CA ASN A 106 -19.06 -7.90 12.45
C ASN A 106 -19.52 -7.03 11.26
N LEU A 107 -20.13 -7.62 10.23
CA LEU A 107 -20.62 -6.92 9.04
C LEU A 107 -21.53 -5.71 9.36
N PRO A 108 -22.41 -5.74 10.40
CA PRO A 108 -23.20 -4.57 10.78
C PRO A 108 -22.36 -3.40 11.33
N GLU A 109 -21.21 -3.64 11.94
CA GLU A 109 -20.31 -2.57 12.42
C GLU A 109 -19.41 -2.01 11.30
N PHE A 110 -19.23 -2.76 10.21
CA PHE A 110 -18.43 -2.34 9.07
C PHE A 110 -19.26 -1.44 8.13
N ASN A 111 -19.42 -0.16 8.49
CA ASN A 111 -20.13 0.87 7.70
C ASN A 111 -19.82 0.81 6.18
N ILE A 112 -18.58 0.50 5.81
CA ILE A 112 -18.14 0.38 4.41
C ILE A 112 -18.84 -0.72 3.59
N PHE A 113 -19.46 -1.73 4.21
CA PHE A 113 -20.28 -2.76 3.53
C PHE A 113 -21.78 -2.44 3.53
N GLN A 114 -22.21 -1.48 4.35
CA GLN A 114 -23.61 -1.11 4.47
C GLN A 114 -24.13 -0.46 3.18
N ARG A 115 -25.45 -0.46 3.04
CA ARG A 115 -26.15 0.00 1.84
C ARG A 115 -27.23 1.00 2.27
N THR A 116 -26.81 2.24 2.49
CA THR A 116 -27.70 3.39 2.61
C THR A 116 -28.32 3.69 1.25
N LYS A 117 -29.65 3.85 1.19
CA LYS A 117 -30.36 4.30 -0.02
C LYS A 117 -30.31 5.84 -0.19
N SER A 118 -29.43 6.52 0.54
CA SER A 118 -29.43 7.98 0.74
C SER A 118 -28.09 8.69 0.42
N ASP A 119 -27.05 7.96 0.01
CA ASP A 119 -25.70 8.53 -0.08
C ASP A 119 -25.33 8.95 -1.51
N GLU A 120 -26.24 9.73 -2.12
CA GLU A 120 -25.92 10.61 -3.27
C GLU A 120 -24.73 11.51 -2.92
N ARG A 121 -24.69 11.97 -1.65
CA ARG A 121 -23.57 12.68 -0.99
C ARG A 121 -22.16 12.21 -1.34
N PHE A 122 -21.90 10.90 -1.52
CA PHE A 122 -20.57 10.44 -1.90
C PHE A 122 -20.22 10.82 -3.34
N HIS A 123 -21.16 10.62 -4.28
CA HIS A 123 -20.92 10.99 -5.67
C HIS A 123 -20.90 12.51 -5.82
N ASP A 124 -21.90 13.18 -5.24
CA ASP A 124 -22.07 14.62 -5.32
C ASP A 124 -20.88 15.34 -4.69
N GLY A 125 -20.42 14.93 -3.50
CA GLY A 125 -19.25 15.51 -2.84
C GLY A 125 -17.94 15.31 -3.62
N VAL A 126 -17.79 14.20 -4.36
CA VAL A 126 -16.66 14.01 -5.27
C VAL A 126 -16.75 14.92 -6.49
N VAL A 127 -17.95 15.06 -7.07
CA VAL A 127 -18.20 15.93 -8.23
C VAL A 127 -18.05 17.41 -7.87
N GLU A 128 -18.55 17.83 -6.70
CA GLU A 128 -18.44 19.19 -6.17
C GLU A 128 -16.97 19.55 -5.91
N PHE A 129 -16.25 18.72 -5.14
CA PHE A 129 -14.86 18.99 -4.76
C PHE A 129 -13.92 19.15 -5.96
N PHE A 130 -14.12 18.35 -7.02
CA PHE A 130 -13.32 18.38 -8.25
C PHE A 130 -13.93 19.15 -9.43
N GLY A 131 -15.17 19.62 -9.29
CA GLY A 131 -15.90 20.42 -10.27
C GLY A 131 -15.56 21.91 -10.18
N ASP A 132 -15.11 22.35 -9.01
CA ASP A 132 -14.38 23.61 -8.86
C ASP A 132 -13.15 23.63 -9.77
N SER A 133 -13.12 24.61 -10.68
CA SER A 133 -12.14 24.77 -11.76
C SER A 133 -10.66 24.82 -11.34
N ASN A 134 -10.38 24.97 -10.04
CA ASN A 134 -9.03 25.04 -9.50
C ASN A 134 -8.29 23.68 -9.42
N CYS A 135 -8.98 22.55 -9.63
CA CYS A 135 -8.38 21.21 -9.52
C CYS A 135 -7.64 20.75 -10.79
N ARG A 136 -6.41 21.25 -11.02
CA ARG A 136 -5.56 20.85 -12.18
C ARG A 136 -5.17 19.37 -12.18
N THR A 137 -5.07 18.74 -11.01
CA THR A 137 -4.69 17.32 -10.88
C THR A 137 -5.48 16.67 -9.75
N ARG A 138 -6.13 15.54 -10.03
CA ARG A 138 -7.01 14.83 -9.09
C ARG A 138 -6.27 13.66 -8.47
N PHE A 139 -6.08 13.72 -7.15
CA PHE A 139 -5.42 12.69 -6.35
C PHE A 139 -6.39 11.98 -5.42
N PHE A 140 -6.17 10.69 -5.26
CA PHE A 140 -6.92 9.81 -4.38
C PHE A 140 -5.98 9.06 -3.45
N MET A 141 -6.30 9.06 -2.17
CA MET A 141 -5.68 8.20 -1.15
C MET A 141 -6.77 7.37 -0.45
N THR A 142 -6.39 6.35 0.32
CA THR A 142 -7.36 5.56 1.11
C THR A 142 -6.83 5.33 2.52
N TRP A 143 -7.65 5.66 3.52
CA TRP A 143 -7.34 5.45 4.93
C TRP A 143 -8.51 4.77 5.65
N LEU A 144 -8.34 3.49 6.01
CA LEU A 144 -9.38 2.66 6.66
C LEU A 144 -9.05 2.32 8.12
N LEU A 145 -8.13 3.08 8.74
CA LEU A 145 -7.81 2.99 10.17
C LEU A 145 -8.49 4.16 10.91
N PRO A 146 -8.56 4.13 12.26
CA PRO A 146 -9.03 5.27 13.05
C PRO A 146 -8.28 6.58 12.72
N ALA A 147 -8.96 7.72 12.85
CA ALA A 147 -8.38 9.03 12.54
C ALA A 147 -7.17 9.36 13.41
N ASN A 148 -7.20 8.98 14.69
CA ASN A 148 -6.08 9.19 15.63
C ASN A 148 -4.79 8.41 15.28
N GLN A 149 -4.81 7.53 14.27
CA GLN A 149 -3.62 6.86 13.74
C GLN A 149 -3.05 7.57 12.49
N PHE A 150 -3.75 8.57 11.95
CA PHE A 150 -3.28 9.37 10.81
C PHE A 150 -2.27 10.40 11.34
N GLY A 151 -0.98 10.13 11.15
CA GLY A 151 0.08 10.80 11.88
C GLY A 151 0.90 11.81 11.07
N SER A 152 1.93 12.34 11.71
CA SER A 152 2.92 13.24 11.09
C SER A 152 3.55 12.65 9.83
N ARG A 153 3.65 11.31 9.74
CA ARG A 153 4.20 10.60 8.59
C ARG A 153 3.32 10.74 7.34
N GLU A 154 2.02 10.47 7.47
CA GLU A 154 1.05 10.64 6.40
C GLU A 154 0.92 12.13 6.02
N LEU A 155 0.96 13.04 7.01
CA LEU A 155 1.02 14.48 6.77
C LEU A 155 2.29 14.94 6.03
N ILE A 156 3.47 14.36 6.31
CA ILE A 156 4.71 14.55 5.55
C ILE A 156 4.51 14.13 4.08
N CYS A 157 3.90 12.96 3.85
CA CYS A 157 3.67 12.43 2.51
C CYS A 157 2.71 13.34 1.72
N ILE A 158 1.60 13.78 2.32
CA ILE A 158 0.67 14.74 1.71
C ILE A 158 1.32 16.12 1.51
N GLY A 159 2.14 16.58 2.46
CA GLY A 159 2.93 17.80 2.32
C GLY A 159 3.89 17.74 1.12
N SER A 160 4.44 16.56 0.81
CA SER A 160 5.26 16.36 -0.39
C SER A 160 4.46 16.34 -1.70
N LEU A 161 3.25 15.76 -1.69
CA LEU A 161 2.30 15.85 -2.81
C LEU A 161 2.00 17.31 -3.15
N PHE A 162 1.63 18.12 -2.17
CA PHE A 162 1.29 19.53 -2.40
C PHE A 162 2.49 20.43 -2.72
N LYS A 163 3.71 20.06 -2.29
CA LYS A 163 4.93 20.75 -2.74
C LYS A 163 5.17 20.55 -4.24
N ALA A 164 4.95 19.34 -4.75
CA ALA A 164 5.05 19.06 -6.18
C ALA A 164 3.86 19.61 -6.96
N HIS A 165 2.64 19.46 -6.42
CA HIS A 165 1.38 19.89 -7.03
C HIS A 165 0.62 20.90 -6.14
N PRO A 166 1.03 22.19 -6.09
CA PRO A 166 0.33 23.21 -5.29
C PRO A 166 -1.14 23.43 -5.70
N SER A 167 -1.46 23.24 -6.97
CA SER A 167 -2.83 23.27 -7.53
C SER A 167 -3.44 21.87 -7.72
N GLY A 168 -2.95 20.88 -6.97
CA GLY A 168 -3.55 19.55 -6.89
C GLY A 168 -4.74 19.55 -5.94
N CYS A 169 -5.64 18.58 -6.11
CA CYS A 169 -6.74 18.32 -5.19
C CYS A 169 -6.67 16.88 -4.71
N LEU A 170 -6.63 16.67 -3.39
CA LEU A 170 -6.52 15.36 -2.76
C LEU A 170 -7.83 14.97 -2.07
N LEU A 171 -8.44 13.88 -2.54
CA LEU A 171 -9.56 13.23 -1.90
C LEU A 171 -9.06 12.03 -1.07
N ILE A 172 -9.26 12.05 0.25
CA ILE A 172 -8.89 10.94 1.14
C ILE A 172 -10.13 10.06 1.37
N ILE A 173 -10.17 8.89 0.74
CA ILE A 173 -11.26 7.93 0.93
C ILE A 173 -11.15 7.31 2.35
N SER A 174 -11.96 7.81 3.28
CA SER A 174 -11.89 7.48 4.70
C SER A 174 -13.11 7.95 5.48
N GLY A 175 -13.88 7.00 6.03
CA GLY A 175 -15.00 7.32 6.93
C GLY A 175 -14.60 7.67 8.37
N SER A 176 -13.32 7.55 8.73
CA SER A 176 -12.82 7.99 10.04
C SER A 176 -12.29 9.42 9.98
N MET A 177 -11.61 9.78 8.89
CA MET A 177 -11.13 11.15 8.64
C MET A 177 -12.26 12.10 8.23
N ASP A 178 -13.36 11.60 7.65
CA ASP A 178 -14.59 12.35 7.39
C ASP A 178 -15.33 12.65 8.71
N SER A 179 -14.70 13.50 9.52
CA SER A 179 -15.12 13.84 10.88
C SER A 179 -14.42 15.12 11.38
N THR A 180 -14.94 15.72 12.45
CA THR A 180 -14.29 16.86 13.13
C THR A 180 -12.85 16.55 13.56
N GLN A 181 -12.52 15.29 13.87
CA GLN A 181 -11.15 14.92 14.21
C GLN A 181 -10.23 14.91 12.98
N GLY A 182 -10.68 14.34 11.85
CA GLY A 182 -9.88 14.34 10.63
C GLY A 182 -9.68 15.74 10.06
N ASN A 183 -10.69 16.62 10.16
CA ASN A 183 -10.56 18.03 9.79
C ASN A 183 -9.45 18.73 10.60
N LYS A 184 -9.38 18.53 11.93
CA LYS A 184 -8.29 19.06 12.77
C LYS A 184 -6.91 18.47 12.43
N ILE A 185 -6.84 17.22 11.97
CA ILE A 185 -5.58 16.62 11.53
C ILE A 185 -5.10 17.23 10.21
N LEU A 186 -6.03 17.62 9.33
CA LEU A 186 -5.74 18.21 8.01
C LEU A 186 -5.65 19.74 8.02
N GLU A 187 -6.07 20.40 9.10
CA GLU A 187 -6.04 21.85 9.32
C GLU A 187 -4.71 22.51 8.89
N PRO A 188 -3.50 22.00 9.24
CA PRO A 188 -2.23 22.61 8.81
C PRO A 188 -1.98 22.61 7.29
N LEU A 189 -2.69 21.78 6.52
CA LEU A 189 -2.66 21.77 5.05
C LEU A 189 -3.68 22.77 4.50
N ILE A 190 -4.89 22.79 5.08
CA ILE A 190 -6.00 23.65 4.68
C ILE A 190 -5.67 25.13 4.92
N GLU A 191 -5.04 25.46 6.06
CA GLU A 191 -4.54 26.80 6.38
C GLU A 191 -3.48 27.32 5.39
N LYS A 192 -2.74 26.41 4.72
CA LYS A 192 -1.82 26.76 3.63
C LYS A 192 -2.51 26.88 2.26
N GLY A 193 -3.84 26.78 2.20
CA GLY A 193 -4.63 26.84 0.98
C GLY A 193 -4.61 25.55 0.15
N PHE A 194 -4.10 24.43 0.69
CA PHE A 194 -4.10 23.17 -0.05
C PHE A 194 -5.47 22.50 -0.04
N ARG A 195 -5.92 22.07 -1.21
CA ARG A 195 -7.23 21.41 -1.39
C ARG A 195 -7.14 19.93 -1.03
N VAL A 196 -7.38 19.62 0.25
CA VAL A 196 -7.54 18.26 0.76
C VAL A 196 -8.89 18.12 1.45
N VAL A 197 -9.62 17.05 1.15
CA VAL A 197 -10.86 16.70 1.88
C VAL A 197 -10.96 15.18 2.08
N PRO A 198 -11.32 14.71 3.28
CA PRO A 198 -11.69 13.31 3.50
C PRO A 198 -13.15 13.08 3.13
N ILE A 199 -13.50 11.87 2.69
CA ILE A 199 -14.90 11.50 2.42
C ILE A 199 -15.16 10.02 2.72
N THR A 200 -16.31 9.73 3.32
CA THR A 200 -16.77 8.37 3.61
C THR A 200 -17.06 7.58 2.32
N PRO A 201 -16.41 6.43 2.06
CA PRO A 201 -16.66 5.65 0.84
C PRO A 201 -18.04 4.99 0.79
N ASN A 202 -18.78 5.23 -0.29
CA ASN A 202 -19.91 4.39 -0.67
C ASN A 202 -19.42 3.20 -1.54
N LEU A 203 -19.00 2.10 -0.90
CA LEU A 203 -18.48 0.93 -1.63
C LEU A 203 -19.51 0.30 -2.59
N PRO A 204 -20.80 0.12 -2.24
CA PRO A 204 -21.82 -0.34 -3.19
C PRO A 204 -21.91 0.52 -4.45
N PHE A 205 -21.82 1.85 -4.34
CA PHE A 205 -21.74 2.75 -5.48
C PHE A 205 -20.45 2.49 -6.28
N LEU A 206 -19.28 2.50 -5.61
CA LEU A 206 -17.96 2.34 -6.23
C LEU A 206 -17.82 1.05 -7.05
N VAL A 207 -18.41 -0.07 -6.62
CA VAL A 207 -18.37 -1.33 -7.39
C VAL A 207 -19.53 -1.49 -8.38
N ASN A 208 -20.53 -0.60 -8.36
CA ASN A 208 -21.69 -0.74 -9.25
C ASN A 208 -21.28 -0.57 -10.72
N ASN A 209 -21.86 -1.43 -11.57
CA ASN A 209 -21.55 -1.63 -12.99
C ASN A 209 -20.10 -2.13 -13.25
N THR A 210 -19.48 -2.79 -12.25
CA THR A 210 -18.18 -3.47 -12.40
C THR A 210 -18.25 -4.93 -11.95
N PRO A 211 -17.32 -5.81 -12.37
CA PRO A 211 -17.25 -7.20 -11.92
C PRO A 211 -17.10 -7.34 -10.39
N ALA A 212 -16.51 -6.34 -9.72
CA ALA A 212 -16.31 -6.34 -8.27
C ALA A 212 -17.61 -6.27 -7.46
N LYS A 213 -18.76 -5.96 -8.10
CA LYS A 213 -20.08 -6.08 -7.47
C LYS A 213 -20.36 -7.50 -6.99
N ALA A 214 -19.98 -8.52 -7.76
CA ALA A 214 -20.16 -9.92 -7.37
C ALA A 214 -19.37 -10.26 -6.09
N TRP A 215 -18.12 -9.81 -6.00
CA TRP A 215 -17.30 -9.97 -4.80
C TRP A 215 -17.94 -9.34 -3.56
N LEU A 216 -18.49 -8.12 -3.69
CA LEU A 216 -19.15 -7.44 -2.58
C LEU A 216 -20.38 -8.21 -2.08
N GLU A 217 -21.24 -8.69 -2.97
CA GLU A 217 -22.44 -9.45 -2.58
C GLU A 217 -22.08 -10.84 -2.01
N GLU A 218 -21.03 -11.49 -2.50
CA GLU A 218 -20.54 -12.76 -1.91
C GLU A 218 -19.91 -12.58 -0.52
N MET A 219 -19.20 -11.47 -0.27
CA MET A 219 -18.69 -11.12 1.05
C MET A 219 -19.85 -10.84 2.02
N LYS A 220 -20.86 -10.07 1.59
CA LYS A 220 -22.04 -9.72 2.41
C LYS A 220 -22.99 -10.89 2.68
N SER A 221 -22.96 -11.93 1.84
CA SER A 221 -23.74 -13.16 2.03
C SER A 221 -22.94 -14.31 2.66
N GLY A 222 -21.69 -14.07 3.07
CA GLY A 222 -20.83 -15.09 3.69
C GLY A 222 -20.38 -16.21 2.73
N LYS A 223 -20.64 -16.08 1.42
CA LYS A 223 -20.19 -17.06 0.42
C LYS A 223 -18.67 -17.03 0.22
N ARG A 224 -18.07 -15.85 0.41
CA ARG A 224 -16.63 -15.62 0.25
C ARG A 224 -15.91 -15.52 1.60
N ASP A 225 -14.78 -16.22 1.69
CA ASP A 225 -13.84 -16.14 2.81
C ASP A 225 -13.11 -14.78 2.79
N PRO A 226 -13.15 -13.95 3.85
CA PRO A 226 -12.33 -12.73 3.92
C PRO A 226 -10.82 -13.05 3.95
N GLY A 227 -10.45 -14.26 4.36
CA GLY A 227 -9.08 -14.74 4.53
C GLY A 227 -8.36 -14.18 5.75
N LEU A 228 -7.09 -14.55 5.93
CA LEU A 228 -6.26 -14.18 7.09
C LEU A 228 -5.61 -12.78 7.01
N ILE A 229 -5.48 -12.21 5.81
CA ILE A 229 -4.95 -10.85 5.61
C ILE A 229 -6.05 -9.83 5.94
N SER A 230 -5.65 -8.70 6.55
CA SER A 230 -6.57 -7.61 6.93
C SER A 230 -7.59 -7.29 5.83
N LEU A 231 -8.86 -7.28 6.23
CA LEU A 231 -9.96 -6.91 5.36
C LEU A 231 -9.81 -5.45 4.89
N GLY A 232 -9.29 -4.56 5.73
CA GLY A 232 -8.96 -3.17 5.36
C GLY A 232 -7.87 -3.09 4.29
N GLN A 233 -6.84 -3.94 4.35
CA GLN A 233 -5.82 -4.00 3.28
C GLN A 233 -6.46 -4.47 1.95
N ASN A 234 -7.33 -5.48 1.99
CA ASN A 234 -8.03 -5.97 0.81
C ASN A 234 -9.02 -4.95 0.24
N LEU A 235 -9.76 -4.24 1.10
CA LEU A 235 -10.67 -3.16 0.72
C LEU A 235 -9.92 -1.98 0.09
N SER A 236 -8.77 -1.57 0.62
CA SER A 236 -7.92 -0.54 -0.01
C SER A 236 -7.43 -0.97 -1.41
N ASN A 237 -7.18 -2.27 -1.64
CA ASN A 237 -6.84 -2.79 -2.96
C ASN A 237 -8.02 -2.78 -3.94
N LEU A 238 -9.25 -2.91 -3.46
CA LEU A 238 -10.46 -2.77 -4.28
C LEU A 238 -10.79 -1.30 -4.56
N ILE A 239 -10.83 -0.46 -3.52
CA ILE A 239 -11.20 0.96 -3.59
C ILE A 239 -10.30 1.70 -4.57
N ARG A 240 -8.98 1.48 -4.54
CA ARG A 240 -8.05 2.14 -5.47
C ARG A 240 -8.31 1.83 -6.95
N LEU A 241 -8.81 0.64 -7.25
CA LEU A 241 -9.19 0.25 -8.61
C LEU A 241 -10.57 0.82 -8.98
N ALA A 242 -11.53 0.76 -8.06
CA ALA A 242 -12.90 1.21 -8.28
C ALA A 242 -13.01 2.75 -8.40
N ILE A 243 -12.23 3.50 -7.60
CA ILE A 243 -12.20 4.96 -7.64
C ILE A 243 -11.60 5.47 -8.96
N LEU A 244 -10.49 4.87 -9.42
CA LEU A 244 -9.88 5.19 -10.71
C LEU A 244 -10.77 4.78 -11.88
N TYR A 245 -11.42 3.62 -11.81
CA TYR A 245 -12.35 3.21 -12.87
C TYR A 245 -13.52 4.19 -13.02
N LYS A 246 -13.98 4.84 -11.95
CA LYS A 246 -15.11 5.81 -12.02
C LYS A 246 -14.70 7.24 -12.33
N TYR A 247 -13.60 7.72 -11.76
CA TYR A 247 -13.25 9.15 -11.78
C TYR A 247 -11.94 9.45 -12.49
N GLY A 248 -11.17 8.42 -12.86
CA GLY A 248 -9.80 8.54 -13.34
C GLY A 248 -8.88 9.24 -12.33
N GLY A 249 -7.83 9.87 -12.84
CA GLY A 249 -6.86 10.62 -12.04
C GLY A 249 -5.74 9.74 -11.50
N ILE A 250 -5.23 10.10 -10.31
CA ILE A 250 -4.04 9.50 -9.70
C ILE A 250 -4.42 8.90 -8.35
N TYR A 251 -4.28 7.58 -8.19
CA TYR A 251 -4.27 6.96 -6.86
C TYR A 251 -2.83 6.85 -6.36
N MET A 252 -2.61 7.14 -5.08
CA MET A 252 -1.41 6.71 -4.36
C MET A 252 -1.70 6.24 -2.94
N ASP A 253 -0.86 5.36 -2.40
CA ASP A 253 -0.89 4.99 -0.98
C ASP A 253 -0.40 6.15 -0.09
N THR A 254 -0.89 6.23 1.15
CA THR A 254 -0.61 7.36 2.08
C THR A 254 0.84 7.41 2.59
N ASP A 255 1.64 6.39 2.27
CA ASP A 255 3.05 6.25 2.64
C ASP A 255 3.98 6.47 1.43
N PHE A 256 3.65 7.44 0.57
CA PHE A 256 4.40 7.78 -0.64
C PHE A 256 4.90 9.24 -0.57
N ILE A 257 6.22 9.44 -0.62
CA ILE A 257 6.81 10.78 -0.72
C ILE A 257 6.91 11.16 -2.20
N VAL A 258 6.24 12.23 -2.60
CA VAL A 258 6.29 12.80 -3.95
C VAL A 258 7.51 13.72 -4.06
N LEU A 259 8.37 13.46 -5.04
CA LEU A 259 9.59 14.23 -5.30
C LEU A 259 9.49 15.10 -6.57
N ARG A 260 8.57 14.75 -7.48
CA ARG A 260 8.42 15.38 -8.80
C ARG A 260 6.95 15.45 -9.20
N LYS A 261 6.62 16.41 -10.07
CA LYS A 261 5.30 16.47 -10.71
C LYS A 261 5.02 15.24 -11.56
N PHE A 262 3.79 14.75 -11.50
CA PHE A 262 3.26 13.67 -12.33
C PHE A 262 2.70 14.20 -13.68
N ASP A 263 3.02 15.44 -14.04
CA ASP A 263 2.60 16.08 -15.29
C ASP A 263 2.99 15.21 -16.51
N GLY A 264 2.04 14.98 -17.42
CA GLY A 264 2.22 14.14 -18.62
C GLY A 264 2.05 12.63 -18.39
N LEU A 265 1.96 12.15 -17.15
CA LEU A 265 1.63 10.74 -16.90
C LEU A 265 0.16 10.46 -17.23
N THR A 266 -0.08 9.50 -18.10
CA THR A 266 -1.41 8.99 -18.47
C THR A 266 -1.35 7.47 -18.55
N ASN A 267 -2.43 6.79 -18.12
CA ASN A 267 -2.57 5.33 -18.12
C ASN A 267 -1.27 4.60 -17.72
N THR A 268 -0.74 4.89 -16.53
CA THR A 268 0.60 4.52 -16.07
C THR A 268 0.54 3.66 -14.81
N ILE A 269 1.39 2.62 -14.79
CA ILE A 269 1.66 1.76 -13.63
C ILE A 269 3.18 1.60 -13.42
N GLY A 270 3.64 1.53 -12.17
CA GLY A 270 5.06 1.30 -11.88
C GLY A 270 5.43 -0.17 -11.74
N ALA A 271 6.58 -0.56 -12.29
CA ALA A 271 7.24 -1.81 -11.94
C ALA A 271 7.89 -1.69 -10.55
N GLN A 272 7.48 -2.49 -9.56
CA GLN A 272 8.18 -2.58 -8.28
C GLN A 272 9.55 -3.28 -8.43
N THR A 273 9.68 -4.21 -9.36
CA THR A 273 10.92 -4.96 -9.56
C THR A 273 10.98 -5.44 -11.01
N ILE A 274 12.12 -5.18 -11.65
CA ILE A 274 12.53 -5.80 -12.92
C ILE A 274 13.83 -6.54 -12.64
N ARG A 275 13.86 -7.83 -12.98
CA ARG A 275 15.03 -8.72 -13.00
C ARG A 275 14.86 -9.67 -14.19
N ASP A 276 15.94 -10.26 -14.66
CA ASP A 276 16.03 -11.09 -15.87
C ASP A 276 14.88 -12.09 -16.07
N THR A 277 14.39 -12.69 -14.98
CA THR A 277 13.28 -13.66 -14.98
C THR A 277 12.04 -13.20 -14.21
N SER A 278 12.02 -12.01 -13.61
CA SER A 278 10.92 -11.55 -12.77
C SER A 278 10.59 -10.05 -12.90
N LEU A 279 9.42 -9.80 -13.49
CA LEU A 279 8.69 -8.54 -13.34
C LEU A 279 7.65 -8.67 -12.23
N THR A 280 7.61 -7.68 -11.33
CA THR A 280 6.47 -7.37 -10.46
C THR A 280 6.04 -5.92 -10.69
N LEU A 281 4.78 -5.72 -11.04
CA LEU A 281 4.09 -4.42 -11.02
C LEU A 281 3.45 -4.20 -9.66
N ASN A 282 3.23 -2.94 -9.27
CA ASN A 282 2.62 -2.59 -7.99
C ASN A 282 1.54 -1.52 -8.21
N ASN A 283 0.49 -1.58 -7.40
CA ASN A 283 -0.70 -0.74 -7.44
C ASN A 283 -0.73 0.32 -6.32
N ALA A 284 0.41 0.59 -5.66
CA ALA A 284 0.56 1.68 -4.68
C ALA A 284 0.64 3.07 -5.33
N VAL A 285 0.91 3.15 -6.63
CA VAL A 285 0.68 4.33 -7.48
C VAL A 285 0.07 3.86 -8.79
N LEU A 286 -1.02 4.49 -9.20
CA LEU A 286 -1.74 4.20 -10.45
C LEU A 286 -2.26 5.52 -11.03
N VAL A 287 -2.05 5.76 -12.33
CA VAL A 287 -2.55 6.94 -13.04
C VAL A 287 -3.40 6.47 -14.20
N PHE A 288 -4.71 6.67 -14.21
CA PHE A 288 -5.58 6.17 -15.29
C PHE A 288 -6.70 7.15 -15.61
N GLU A 289 -7.12 7.14 -16.87
CA GLU A 289 -8.37 7.76 -17.29
C GLU A 289 -9.58 6.98 -16.73
N PRO A 290 -10.75 7.61 -16.55
CA PRO A 290 -11.96 6.90 -16.15
C PRO A 290 -12.30 5.80 -17.18
N GLU A 291 -12.94 4.75 -16.69
CA GLU A 291 -13.43 3.59 -17.46
C GLU A 291 -12.34 2.81 -18.23
N HIS A 292 -11.05 3.04 -17.94
CA HIS A 292 -9.95 2.41 -18.68
C HIS A 292 -10.02 0.86 -18.66
N PRO A 293 -9.96 0.18 -19.82
CA PRO A 293 -10.16 -1.27 -19.92
C PRO A 293 -9.21 -2.11 -19.06
N LEU A 294 -7.96 -1.65 -18.83
CA LEU A 294 -7.02 -2.38 -17.98
C LEU A 294 -7.47 -2.37 -16.52
N VAL A 295 -8.03 -1.25 -16.04
CA VAL A 295 -8.57 -1.13 -14.68
C VAL A 295 -9.82 -1.99 -14.51
N TYR A 296 -10.68 -2.07 -15.54
CA TYR A 296 -11.79 -3.05 -15.57
C TYR A 296 -11.27 -4.48 -15.41
N LYS A 297 -10.19 -4.86 -16.11
CA LYS A 297 -9.56 -6.18 -15.98
C LYS A 297 -8.89 -6.42 -14.63
N PHE A 298 -8.40 -5.38 -13.96
CA PHE A 298 -7.97 -5.49 -12.56
C PHE A 298 -9.15 -5.76 -11.61
N LEU A 299 -10.30 -5.10 -11.81
CA LEU A 299 -11.53 -5.36 -11.04
C LEU A 299 -12.10 -6.77 -11.30
N GLU A 300 -12.04 -7.25 -12.54
CA GLU A 300 -12.40 -8.61 -12.94
C GLU A 300 -11.52 -9.66 -12.24
N GLU A 301 -10.20 -9.51 -12.28
CA GLU A 301 -9.26 -10.42 -11.60
C GLU A 301 -9.42 -10.35 -10.06
N PHE A 302 -9.68 -9.17 -9.49
CA PHE A 302 -9.97 -9.03 -8.05
C PHE A 302 -11.20 -9.85 -7.67
N ALA A 303 -12.30 -9.69 -8.42
CA ALA A 303 -13.56 -10.36 -8.14
C ALA A 303 -13.47 -11.87 -8.34
N THR A 304 -12.84 -12.33 -9.42
CA THR A 304 -12.83 -13.75 -9.80
C THR A 304 -11.78 -14.56 -9.04
N THR A 305 -10.63 -13.97 -8.70
CA THR A 305 -9.49 -14.72 -8.13
C THR A 305 -9.20 -14.44 -6.65
N PHE A 306 -9.94 -13.53 -6.00
CA PHE A 306 -9.68 -13.05 -4.63
C PHE A 306 -9.14 -14.13 -3.69
N ASN A 307 -7.98 -13.86 -3.11
CA ASN A 307 -7.40 -14.74 -2.10
C ASN A 307 -6.94 -13.92 -0.90
N GLY A 308 -7.86 -13.70 0.05
CA GLY A 308 -7.59 -13.01 1.31
C GLY A 308 -6.57 -13.73 2.22
N ASN A 309 -6.13 -14.94 1.90
CA ASN A 309 -5.13 -15.68 2.68
C ASN A 309 -3.68 -15.43 2.20
N LYS A 310 -3.47 -14.75 1.06
CA LYS A 310 -2.15 -14.53 0.46
C LYS A 310 -1.79 -13.04 0.39
N TRP A 311 -0.78 -12.62 1.14
CA TRP A 311 -0.31 -11.23 1.12
C TRP A 311 0.18 -10.82 -0.27
N GLY A 312 -0.20 -9.62 -0.72
CA GLY A 312 0.11 -9.10 -2.06
C GLY A 312 -0.70 -9.71 -3.21
N PHE A 313 -1.45 -10.79 -2.99
CA PHE A 313 -2.15 -11.53 -4.04
C PHE A 313 -3.23 -10.71 -4.76
N ASN A 314 -3.98 -9.92 -3.99
CA ASN A 314 -5.05 -9.03 -4.46
C ASN A 314 -4.54 -7.62 -4.83
N GLY A 315 -3.22 -7.40 -4.83
CA GLY A 315 -2.59 -6.09 -5.07
C GLY A 315 -1.49 -6.17 -6.13
N PRO A 316 -0.20 -6.02 -5.78
CA PRO A 316 0.91 -6.09 -6.74
C PRO A 316 0.87 -7.35 -7.63
N PHE A 317 0.60 -8.52 -7.06
CA PHE A 317 0.53 -9.75 -7.85
C PHE A 317 -0.72 -9.84 -8.72
N LEU A 318 -1.81 -9.14 -8.39
CA LEU A 318 -3.02 -9.08 -9.22
C LEU A 318 -2.73 -8.28 -10.50
N VAL A 319 -2.25 -7.04 -10.36
CA VAL A 319 -1.95 -6.18 -11.52
C VAL A 319 -0.84 -6.79 -12.39
N THR A 320 0.13 -7.46 -11.78
CA THR A 320 1.16 -8.23 -12.48
C THR A 320 0.57 -9.38 -13.30
N ARG A 321 -0.36 -10.18 -12.75
CA ARG A 321 -0.98 -11.31 -13.47
C ARG A 321 -1.80 -10.84 -14.68
N VAL A 322 -2.58 -9.77 -14.53
CA VAL A 322 -3.41 -9.22 -15.60
C VAL A 322 -2.53 -8.67 -16.73
N VAL A 323 -1.55 -7.81 -16.43
CA VAL A 323 -0.67 -7.23 -17.47
C VAL A 323 0.15 -8.30 -18.19
N LYS A 324 0.66 -9.33 -17.48
CA LYS A 324 1.35 -10.46 -18.12
C LYS A 324 0.42 -11.28 -19.01
N ARG A 325 -0.84 -11.50 -18.61
CA ARG A 325 -1.85 -12.22 -19.41
C ARG A 325 -2.21 -11.48 -20.69
N LEU A 326 -2.21 -10.14 -20.65
CA LEU A 326 -2.38 -9.26 -21.81
C LEU A 326 -1.09 -9.09 -22.64
N GLN A 327 0.03 -9.71 -22.24
CA GLN A 327 1.34 -9.58 -22.89
C GLN A 327 1.79 -8.11 -23.06
N PHE A 328 1.48 -7.25 -22.09
CA PHE A 328 1.74 -5.81 -22.13
C PHE A 328 0.98 -5.03 -23.22
N ASN A 329 0.03 -5.66 -23.93
CA ASN A 329 -0.77 -4.98 -24.95
C ASN A 329 -1.88 -4.14 -24.31
N GLY A 330 -1.98 -2.88 -24.72
CA GLY A 330 -3.03 -1.94 -24.33
C GLY A 330 -2.52 -0.50 -24.34
N ASN A 331 -3.43 0.48 -24.19
CA ASN A 331 -3.06 1.89 -24.07
C ASN A 331 -2.60 2.20 -22.63
N PHE A 332 -1.39 1.75 -22.25
CA PHE A 332 -0.81 2.04 -20.95
C PHE A 332 0.73 1.97 -20.95
N THR A 333 1.36 2.68 -20.01
CA THR A 333 2.82 2.72 -19.83
C THR A 333 3.22 1.99 -18.54
N VAL A 334 4.27 1.16 -18.62
CA VAL A 334 4.95 0.62 -17.44
C VAL A 334 6.21 1.46 -17.18
N LEU A 335 6.23 2.20 -16.07
CA LEU A 335 7.42 2.93 -15.63
C LEU A 335 8.42 1.98 -14.91
N PRO A 336 9.74 2.24 -15.03
CA PRO A 336 10.76 1.43 -14.36
C PRO A 336 10.74 1.64 -12.84
N PRO A 337 11.37 0.74 -12.04
CA PRO A 337 11.38 0.82 -10.58
C PRO A 337 11.85 2.15 -10.03
N GLU A 338 12.81 2.80 -10.68
CA GLU A 338 13.35 4.11 -10.30
C GLU A 338 12.28 5.20 -10.20
N ALA A 339 11.15 5.07 -10.90
CA ALA A 339 10.09 6.09 -10.91
C ALA A 339 9.33 6.19 -9.57
N PHE A 340 8.83 5.07 -9.04
CA PHE A 340 7.97 5.03 -7.85
C PHE A 340 8.49 4.11 -6.73
N TYR A 341 9.38 3.18 -7.06
CA TYR A 341 9.92 2.16 -6.16
C TYR A 341 11.47 2.13 -6.15
N PRO A 342 12.16 3.30 -6.10
CA PRO A 342 13.61 3.38 -6.28
C PRO A 342 14.43 2.75 -5.14
N VAL A 343 13.77 2.30 -4.07
CA VAL A 343 14.33 1.58 -2.93
C VAL A 343 13.35 0.48 -2.52
N ASP A 344 13.81 -0.77 -2.52
CA ASP A 344 12.98 -1.92 -2.16
C ASP A 344 12.69 -2.01 -0.65
N TRP A 345 11.67 -2.78 -0.30
CA TRP A 345 11.19 -2.96 1.07
C TRP A 345 12.19 -3.64 2.03
N ILE A 346 13.27 -4.25 1.51
CA ILE A 346 14.35 -4.84 2.33
C ILE A 346 15.33 -3.72 2.72
N ARG A 347 15.68 -2.86 1.76
CA ARG A 347 16.64 -1.77 1.93
C ARG A 347 16.05 -0.47 2.48
N ILE A 348 14.72 -0.32 2.52
CA ILE A 348 14.04 0.91 2.96
C ILE A 348 14.52 1.44 4.32
N GLY A 349 14.79 0.57 5.29
CA GLY A 349 15.29 0.96 6.62
C GLY A 349 16.70 1.57 6.63
N ARG A 350 17.40 1.64 5.48
CA ARG A 350 18.63 2.41 5.33
C ARG A 350 18.37 3.90 5.13
N LEU A 351 17.22 4.30 4.57
CA LEU A 351 16.91 5.72 4.34
C LEU A 351 16.62 6.48 5.64
N PHE A 352 16.17 5.78 6.68
CA PHE A 352 15.74 6.34 7.96
C PHE A 352 16.87 6.56 8.97
N ARG A 353 18.07 6.03 8.73
CA ARG A 353 19.16 5.98 9.72
C ARG A 353 20.20 7.09 9.54
N SER A 354 20.75 7.57 10.66
CA SER A 354 21.87 8.50 10.69
C SER A 354 23.14 7.83 10.14
N PRO A 355 24.00 8.56 9.41
CA PRO A 355 25.29 8.06 8.98
C PRO A 355 26.27 7.93 10.16
N ARG A 356 26.94 6.79 10.30
CA ARG A 356 27.85 6.51 11.42
C ARG A 356 29.31 6.90 11.16
N ASN A 357 29.64 7.27 9.92
CA ASN A 357 30.99 7.57 9.47
C ASN A 357 30.94 8.37 8.15
N LYS A 358 32.08 8.92 7.72
CA LYS A 358 32.20 9.75 6.50
C LYS A 358 31.72 9.04 5.22
N ARG A 359 31.89 7.72 5.11
CA ARG A 359 31.44 6.94 3.93
C ARG A 359 29.92 6.80 3.89
N GLU A 360 29.29 6.57 5.04
CA GLU A 360 27.83 6.56 5.15
C GLU A 360 27.25 7.96 4.92
N ALA A 361 27.90 9.02 5.40
CA ALA A 361 27.48 10.40 5.16
C ALA A 361 27.52 10.73 3.65
N GLN A 362 28.60 10.39 2.95
CA GLN A 362 28.68 10.54 1.50
C GLN A 362 27.56 9.76 0.79
N TRP A 363 27.31 8.51 1.18
CA TRP A 363 26.22 7.72 0.62
C TRP A 363 24.84 8.36 0.83
N VAL A 364 24.60 9.03 1.97
CA VAL A 364 23.34 9.76 2.20
C VAL A 364 23.17 10.89 1.18
N GLU A 365 24.21 11.69 0.94
CA GLU A 365 24.15 12.77 -0.06
C GLU A 365 23.97 12.23 -1.49
N ASP A 366 24.72 11.18 -1.84
CA ASP A 366 24.63 10.53 -3.15
C ASP A 366 23.23 9.95 -3.39
N GLU A 367 22.64 9.30 -2.40
CA GLU A 367 21.31 8.69 -2.50
C GLU A 367 20.20 9.76 -2.54
N ALA A 368 20.28 10.81 -1.71
CA ALA A 368 19.33 11.92 -1.76
C ALA A 368 19.37 12.63 -3.13
N THR A 369 20.57 12.87 -3.67
CA THR A 369 20.78 13.45 -5.01
C THR A 369 20.29 12.53 -6.13
N ARG A 370 20.51 11.21 -6.01
CA ARG A 370 20.01 10.22 -6.96
C ARG A 370 18.49 10.23 -6.99
N LEU A 371 17.83 10.17 -5.83
CA LEU A 371 16.37 10.11 -5.71
C LEU A 371 15.71 11.36 -6.29
N ASP A 372 16.22 12.56 -5.95
CA ASP A 372 15.78 13.83 -6.55
C ASP A 372 15.84 13.80 -8.09
N ARG A 373 16.96 13.31 -8.65
CA ARG A 373 17.20 13.33 -10.09
C ARG A 373 16.33 12.35 -10.88
N VAL A 374 16.07 11.14 -10.37
CA VAL A 374 15.49 10.04 -11.17
C VAL A 374 14.06 9.66 -10.82
N ALA A 375 13.60 9.94 -9.60
CA ALA A 375 12.31 9.45 -9.14
C ALA A 375 11.18 10.48 -9.33
N TYR A 376 9.96 9.95 -9.47
CA TYR A 376 8.73 10.70 -9.21
C TYR A 376 8.38 10.69 -7.71
N GLY A 377 8.74 9.61 -7.01
CA GLY A 377 8.63 9.54 -5.57
C GLY A 377 9.17 8.25 -4.96
N VAL A 378 9.04 8.13 -3.64
CA VAL A 378 9.54 7.00 -2.86
C VAL A 378 8.39 6.39 -2.09
N HIS A 379 8.01 5.15 -2.46
CA HIS A 379 7.12 4.34 -1.63
C HIS A 379 7.85 3.88 -0.36
N LEU A 380 7.28 4.14 0.81
CA LEU A 380 7.94 3.90 2.09
C LEU A 380 7.68 2.50 2.66
N TRP A 381 6.79 1.70 2.09
CA TRP A 381 6.48 0.32 2.53
C TRP A 381 6.03 0.25 4.01
N ASN A 382 4.90 0.86 4.38
CA ASN A 382 4.48 1.14 5.76
C ASN A 382 4.51 -0.11 6.68
N LYS A 383 4.18 -1.30 6.16
CA LYS A 383 4.27 -2.59 6.89
C LYS A 383 5.69 -2.89 7.42
N ARG A 384 6.74 -2.37 6.79
CA ARG A 384 8.15 -2.49 7.21
C ARG A 384 8.63 -1.28 8.00
N SER A 385 8.24 -0.06 7.63
CA SER A 385 8.89 1.17 8.11
C SER A 385 8.05 2.07 9.00
N ARG A 386 6.77 1.75 9.30
CA ARG A 386 5.89 2.59 10.14
C ARG A 386 6.46 2.90 11.54
N SER A 387 7.27 2.00 12.09
CA SER A 387 7.91 2.13 13.41
C SER A 387 9.34 2.67 13.35
N MET A 388 9.85 2.98 12.16
CA MET A 388 11.17 3.58 11.99
C MET A 388 11.07 5.09 12.22
N LYS A 389 11.87 5.61 13.15
CA LYS A 389 12.04 7.05 13.32
C LYS A 389 12.89 7.58 12.16
N ILE A 390 12.65 8.82 11.75
CA ILE A 390 13.59 9.55 10.89
C ILE A 390 14.71 10.03 11.81
N GLU A 391 15.91 9.48 11.67
CA GLU A 391 17.08 9.88 12.43
C GLU A 391 17.78 11.08 11.77
N GLU A 392 18.53 11.87 12.55
CA GLU A 392 19.18 13.11 12.11
C GLU A 392 20.26 12.83 11.05
N GLY A 393 20.35 13.68 10.02
CA GLY A 393 21.26 13.51 8.90
C GLY A 393 20.95 12.32 8.00
N SER A 394 19.77 11.69 8.12
CA SER A 394 19.35 10.57 7.26
C SER A 394 18.86 11.04 5.89
N VAL A 395 18.77 10.11 4.92
CA VAL A 395 18.18 10.40 3.60
C VAL A 395 16.73 10.90 3.76
N MET A 396 15.96 10.25 4.64
CA MET A 396 14.58 10.64 4.92
C MET A 396 14.48 12.07 5.48
N GLU A 397 15.37 12.48 6.38
CA GLU A 397 15.36 13.85 6.91
C GLU A 397 15.57 14.87 5.78
N LYS A 398 16.57 14.64 4.92
CA LYS A 398 16.86 15.49 3.75
C LYS A 398 15.68 15.58 2.78
N LEU A 399 15.00 14.46 2.51
CA LEU A 399 13.79 14.46 1.69
C LEU A 399 12.64 15.22 2.37
N VAL A 400 12.40 15.03 3.67
CA VAL A 400 11.35 15.76 4.39
C VAL A 400 11.62 17.27 4.39
N ALA A 401 12.85 17.68 4.69
CA ALA A 401 13.25 19.09 4.70
C ALA A 401 13.10 19.77 3.33
N LYS A 402 13.37 19.05 2.23
CA LYS A 402 13.27 19.59 0.86
C LYS A 402 11.85 19.59 0.30
N TYR A 403 11.07 18.53 0.56
CA TYR A 403 9.78 18.32 -0.13
C TYR A 403 8.54 18.53 0.74
N CYS A 404 8.57 18.51 2.07
CA CYS A 404 7.34 18.66 2.85
C CYS A 404 6.86 20.13 2.93
N ALA A 405 5.73 20.47 2.28
CA ALA A 405 5.20 21.84 2.25
C ALA A 405 4.72 22.42 3.61
N ILE A 406 4.45 21.56 4.60
CA ILE A 406 4.01 21.96 5.95
C ILE A 406 5.09 21.76 7.03
N CYS A 407 6.19 21.08 6.71
CA CYS A 407 7.29 20.86 7.64
C CYS A 407 8.24 22.04 7.53
N MET A 408 8.06 23.07 8.37
CA MET A 408 9.04 24.14 8.45
C MET A 408 10.38 23.55 8.89
N GLY A 409 11.41 23.73 8.07
CA GLY A 409 12.77 23.35 8.45
C GLY A 409 13.19 24.15 9.68
N LYS A 410 13.96 23.52 10.58
CA LYS A 410 14.77 24.26 11.54
C LYS A 410 15.95 24.92 10.81
N SER A 411 15.67 25.88 9.92
CA SER A 411 16.68 26.83 9.46
C SER A 411 17.12 27.61 10.69
N GLY A 412 18.35 27.38 11.14
CA GLY A 412 18.81 27.86 12.44
C GLY A 412 18.80 29.38 12.51
N SER A 413 18.29 29.91 13.62
CA SER A 413 18.59 31.26 14.09
C SER A 413 20.06 31.33 14.51
N ARG A 414 20.95 31.45 13.53
CA ARG A 414 22.37 31.82 13.66
C ARG A 414 22.71 32.70 12.46
N ASP A 415 22.25 33.95 12.53
CA ASP A 415 22.83 35.14 11.93
C ASP A 415 22.02 36.33 12.46
N GLU A 416 22.60 37.05 13.44
CA GLU A 416 22.29 38.42 13.93
C GLU A 416 22.83 38.58 15.37
N MET A 417 24.16 38.59 15.53
CA MET A 417 24.84 39.46 16.51
C MET A 417 26.35 39.52 16.23
N SER A 418 26.74 40.33 15.25
CA SER A 418 28.13 40.76 15.04
C SER A 418 28.22 42.05 14.23
N GLU A 419 27.81 43.15 14.85
CA GLU A 419 28.38 44.50 14.68
C GLU A 419 28.55 45.12 16.08
#